data_AF-A0A8J7K6M4-F1
#
_entry.id   AF-A0A8J7K6M4-F1
#
_cell.length_a   1.000
_cell.length_b   1.000
_cell.length_c   1.000
_cell.angle_alpha   90.00
_cell.angle_beta   90.00
_cell.angle_gamma   90.00
#
_symmetry.space_group_name_H-M   'P 1'
#
loop_
_entity.id
_entity.type
_entity.pdbx_description
1 polymer ?
#
loop_
_entity_poly.entity_id
_entity_poly.type
_entity_poly.pdbx_seq_one_letter_code
_entity_poly.pdbx_strand_id
1 'polypeptide(L)'
;MEKVRQLKSGSGWRLGWDPNATEFRGLVGTDEWAIELTEAELDDFCRLALQLSQTMQQMQSELMDEERISCEAESDLIWMEAEGFSHAYRLRLILLNGRRAEAEWSEASVPGLVQAAQMLKVF
;
A
#
# COMPACT_ATOMS: atom_id res chain seq x y z
N MET A 1 -22.59 -7.84 -16.60
CA MET A 1 -21.51 -6.87 -16.90
C MET A 1 -20.20 -7.57 -16.62
N GLU A 2 -19.33 -7.64 -17.62
CA GLU A 2 -17.98 -8.20 -17.48
C GLU A 2 -17.17 -7.23 -16.61
N LYS A 3 -16.50 -7.73 -15.56
CA LYS A 3 -15.68 -6.87 -14.71
C LYS A 3 -14.39 -6.52 -15.48
N VAL A 4 -14.07 -5.23 -15.56
CA VAL A 4 -12.92 -4.73 -16.34
C VAL A 4 -11.69 -4.61 -15.44
N ARG A 5 -10.52 -5.02 -15.96
CA ARG A 5 -9.22 -4.81 -15.31
C ARG A 5 -8.96 -3.31 -15.11
N GLN A 6 -8.44 -2.95 -13.95
CA GLN A 6 -8.11 -1.59 -13.57
C GLN A 6 -6.63 -1.46 -13.25
N LEU A 7 -6.03 -0.36 -13.67
CA LEU A 7 -4.68 0.03 -13.28
C LEU A 7 -4.69 1.53 -13.03
N LYS A 8 -4.35 1.91 -11.81
CA LYS A 8 -4.10 3.29 -11.39
C LYS A 8 -2.60 3.46 -11.19
N SER A 9 -2.06 4.60 -11.60
CA SER A 9 -0.65 4.91 -11.42
C SER A 9 -0.43 6.41 -11.23
N GLY A 10 0.67 6.76 -10.61
CA GLY A 10 1.19 8.11 -10.47
C GLY A 10 2.70 8.07 -10.34
N SER A 11 3.33 9.19 -10.01
CA SER A 11 4.79 9.24 -9.85
C SER A 11 5.24 8.24 -8.79
N GLY A 12 6.05 7.25 -9.19
CA GLY A 12 6.63 6.26 -8.29
C GLY A 12 5.65 5.27 -7.66
N TRP A 13 4.42 5.12 -8.18
CA TRP A 13 3.50 4.08 -7.71
C TRP A 13 2.53 3.57 -8.79
N ARG A 14 2.14 2.31 -8.66
CA ARG A 14 1.03 1.68 -9.40
C ARG A 14 0.23 0.74 -8.51
N LEU A 15 -1.08 0.68 -8.76
CA LEU A 15 -2.04 -0.17 -8.07
C LEU A 15 -3.04 -0.73 -9.10
N GLY A 16 -3.11 -2.05 -9.21
CA GLY A 16 -3.91 -2.74 -10.20
C GLY A 16 -4.85 -3.78 -9.60
N TRP A 17 -5.93 -4.03 -10.32
CA TRP A 17 -6.93 -5.06 -10.04
C TRP A 17 -7.36 -5.74 -11.34
N ASP A 18 -7.19 -7.05 -11.45
CA ASP A 18 -7.71 -7.87 -12.54
C ASP A 18 -8.74 -8.88 -12.01
N PRO A 19 -10.05 -8.63 -12.19
CA PRO A 19 -11.11 -9.53 -11.72
C PRO A 19 -11.17 -10.85 -12.50
N ASN A 20 -10.49 -10.94 -13.65
CA ASN A 20 -10.50 -12.13 -14.52
C ASN A 20 -9.28 -13.02 -14.28
N ALA A 21 -8.28 -12.56 -13.50
CA ALA A 21 -7.15 -13.39 -13.12
C ALA A 21 -7.59 -14.51 -12.13
N THR A 22 -6.95 -15.67 -12.26
CA THR A 22 -7.32 -16.87 -11.49
C THR A 22 -6.80 -16.85 -10.06
N GLU A 23 -5.58 -16.34 -9.84
CA GLU A 23 -4.89 -16.39 -8.56
C GLU A 23 -4.42 -15.00 -8.14
N PHE A 24 -3.56 -14.38 -8.94
CA PHE A 24 -3.03 -13.05 -8.66
C PHE A 24 -3.86 -11.97 -9.31
N ARG A 25 -4.83 -11.45 -8.54
CA ARG A 25 -5.76 -10.42 -8.99
C ARG A 25 -5.29 -9.01 -8.68
N GLY A 26 -4.35 -8.84 -7.75
CA GLY A 26 -3.79 -7.55 -7.37
C GLY A 26 -2.43 -7.30 -8.02
N LEU A 27 -2.09 -6.02 -8.15
CA LEU A 27 -0.75 -5.60 -8.52
C LEU A 27 -0.38 -4.34 -7.76
N VAL A 28 0.81 -4.32 -7.18
CA VAL A 28 1.40 -3.12 -6.57
C VAL A 28 2.81 -2.90 -7.13
N GLY A 29 3.27 -1.66 -7.18
CA GLY A 29 4.61 -1.39 -7.71
C GLY A 29 4.99 0.07 -7.71
N THR A 30 6.18 0.34 -8.25
CA THR A 30 6.73 1.67 -8.55
C THR A 30 6.90 1.82 -10.06
N ASP A 31 7.70 2.76 -10.54
CA ASP A 31 8.04 2.86 -11.96
C ASP A 31 8.97 1.71 -12.43
N GLU A 32 9.81 1.20 -11.52
CA GLU A 32 10.90 0.26 -11.84
C GLU A 32 10.54 -1.21 -11.57
N TRP A 33 9.60 -1.47 -10.67
CA TRP A 33 9.23 -2.84 -10.30
C TRP A 33 7.73 -2.94 -10.04
N ALA A 34 7.22 -4.17 -10.14
CA ALA A 34 5.87 -4.52 -9.73
C ALA A 34 5.85 -5.95 -9.21
N ILE A 35 4.98 -6.20 -8.23
CA ILE A 35 4.66 -7.54 -7.74
C ILE A 35 3.16 -7.77 -7.84
N GLU A 36 2.81 -8.99 -8.17
CA GLU A 36 1.44 -9.49 -8.21
C GLU A 36 1.03 -9.97 -6.81
N LEU A 37 -0.23 -9.70 -6.44
CA LEU A 37 -0.82 -10.07 -5.15
C LEU A 37 -2.05 -10.94 -5.40
N THR A 38 -2.32 -11.89 -4.51
CA THR A 38 -3.64 -12.52 -4.41
C THR A 38 -4.69 -11.47 -4.04
N GLU A 39 -5.97 -11.80 -4.22
CA GLU A 39 -7.06 -10.89 -3.81
C GLU A 39 -7.02 -10.57 -2.32
N ALA A 40 -6.72 -11.56 -1.47
CA ALA A 40 -6.65 -11.39 -0.03
C ALA A 40 -5.46 -10.51 0.40
N GLU A 41 -4.29 -10.69 -0.21
CA GLU A 41 -3.12 -9.82 0.03
C GLU A 41 -3.39 -8.38 -0.40
N LEU A 42 -4.10 -8.18 -1.52
CA LEU A 42 -4.48 -6.84 -1.98
C LEU A 42 -5.48 -6.17 -1.02
N ASP A 43 -6.45 -6.93 -0.51
CA ASP A 43 -7.42 -6.43 0.47
C ASP A 43 -6.74 -6.00 1.77
N ASP A 44 -5.85 -6.85 2.28
CA ASP A 44 -5.04 -6.51 3.46
C ASP A 44 -4.12 -5.32 3.19
N PHE A 45 -3.49 -5.25 2.01
CA PHE A 45 -2.66 -4.12 1.63
C PHE A 45 -3.45 -2.81 1.66
N CYS A 46 -4.63 -2.76 1.04
CA CYS A 46 -5.46 -1.56 1.07
C CYS A 46 -5.88 -1.18 2.49
N ARG A 47 -6.33 -2.15 3.28
CA ARG A 47 -6.75 -1.93 4.67
C ARG A 47 -5.61 -1.41 5.55
N LEU A 48 -4.45 -2.05 5.51
CA LEU A 48 -3.30 -1.69 6.34
C LEU A 48 -2.65 -0.38 5.89
N ALA A 49 -2.56 -0.11 4.58
CA ALA A 49 -2.07 1.17 4.08
C ALA A 49 -2.93 2.36 4.57
N LEU A 50 -4.26 2.20 4.55
CA LEU A 50 -5.19 3.21 5.07
C LEU A 50 -5.04 3.38 6.58
N GLN A 51 -4.95 2.27 7.34
CA GLN A 51 -4.77 2.30 8.78
C GLN A 51 -3.46 3.01 9.18
N LEU A 52 -2.35 2.67 8.54
CA LEU A 52 -1.05 3.31 8.78
C LEU A 52 -1.11 4.80 8.43
N SER A 53 -1.71 5.17 7.29
CA SER A 53 -1.84 6.59 6.91
C SER A 53 -2.68 7.39 7.91
N GLN A 54 -3.79 6.84 8.38
CA GLN A 54 -4.61 7.46 9.43
C GLN A 54 -3.84 7.58 10.75
N THR A 55 -3.06 6.57 11.11
CA THR A 55 -2.22 6.58 12.32
C THR A 55 -1.17 7.69 12.25
N MET A 56 -0.45 7.79 11.13
CA MET A 56 0.55 8.84 10.90
C MET A 56 -0.08 10.25 10.96
N GLN A 57 -1.27 10.43 10.39
CA GLN A 57 -2.01 11.69 10.46
C GLN A 57 -2.45 12.06 11.89
N GLN A 58 -2.92 11.09 12.67
CA GLN A 58 -3.32 11.33 14.07
C GLN A 58 -2.14 11.71 14.95
N MET A 59 -0.96 11.15 14.68
CA MET A 59 0.26 11.50 15.41
C MET A 59 0.76 12.92 15.09
N GLN A 60 0.37 13.50 13.95
CA GLN A 60 0.83 14.84 13.55
C GLN A 60 0.50 15.94 14.57
N SER A 61 -0.63 15.84 15.28
CA SER A 61 -1.02 16.85 16.28
C SER A 61 -0.28 16.73 17.61
N GLU A 62 0.38 15.60 17.87
CA GLU A 62 0.98 15.27 19.17
C GLU A 62 2.51 15.35 19.16
N LEU A 63 3.13 15.44 17.99
CA LEU A 63 4.58 15.33 17.82
C LEU A 63 5.21 16.65 17.39
N MET A 64 6.50 16.80 17.73
CA MET A 64 7.31 17.88 17.18
C MET A 64 7.63 17.59 15.71
N ASP A 65 7.76 18.64 14.89
CA ASP A 65 8.00 18.51 13.44
C ASP A 65 9.29 17.71 13.12
N GLU A 66 10.25 17.67 14.03
CA GLU A 66 11.53 16.97 13.89
C GLU A 66 11.50 15.50 14.31
N GLU A 67 10.38 14.98 14.79
CA GLU A 67 10.30 13.62 15.31
C GLU A 67 10.06 12.57 14.21
N ARG A 68 11.02 11.64 14.06
CA ARG A 68 10.87 10.47 13.19
C ARG A 68 10.15 9.35 13.93
N ILE A 69 9.20 8.73 13.24
CA ILE A 69 8.31 7.71 13.77
C ILE A 69 8.41 6.48 12.87
N SER A 70 8.26 5.30 13.46
CA SER A 70 7.93 4.07 12.73
C SER A 70 6.62 3.51 13.29
N CYS A 71 5.70 3.18 12.39
CA CYS A 71 4.45 2.50 12.69
C CYS A 71 4.35 1.24 11.85
N GLU A 72 4.06 0.11 12.49
CA GLU A 72 3.90 -1.18 11.85
C GLU A 72 2.45 -1.66 11.94
N ALA A 73 2.01 -2.38 10.93
CA ALA A 73 0.74 -3.09 10.93
C ALA A 73 0.85 -4.37 10.09
N GLU A 74 0.24 -5.45 10.55
CA GLU A 74 0.35 -6.76 9.91
C GLU A 74 -0.96 -7.55 9.89
N SER A 75 -1.00 -8.55 9.03
CA SER A 75 -1.95 -9.65 9.04
C SER A 75 -1.19 -10.98 8.92
N ASP A 76 -1.90 -12.09 8.84
CA ASP A 76 -1.28 -13.39 8.55
C ASP A 76 -0.64 -13.46 7.14
N LEU A 77 -0.97 -12.52 6.25
CA LEU A 77 -0.54 -12.51 4.84
C LEU A 77 0.60 -11.54 4.56
N ILE A 78 0.56 -10.35 5.18
CA ILE A 78 1.50 -9.27 4.89
C ILE A 78 1.90 -8.52 6.16
N TRP A 79 3.10 -7.94 6.13
CA TRP A 79 3.56 -6.95 7.09
C TRP A 79 3.81 -5.63 6.36
N MET A 80 3.46 -4.51 6.98
CA MET A 80 3.67 -3.17 6.44
C MET A 80 4.21 -2.22 7.51
N GLU A 81 5.00 -1.25 7.08
CA GLU A 81 5.54 -0.21 7.96
C GLU A 81 5.55 1.15 7.26
N ALA A 82 5.10 2.16 8.00
CA ALA A 82 5.29 3.57 7.69
C ALA A 82 6.45 4.11 8.53
N GLU A 83 7.51 4.62 7.90
CA GLU A 83 8.67 5.17 8.61
C GLU A 83 9.09 6.52 8.04
N GLY A 84 9.30 7.51 8.91
CA GLY A 84 9.61 8.89 8.54
C GLY A 84 8.93 9.89 9.46
N PHE A 85 8.50 11.02 8.91
CA PHE A 85 7.74 12.04 9.64
C PHE A 85 6.23 11.81 9.41
N SER A 86 5.40 12.26 10.34
CA SER A 86 3.93 12.15 10.25
C SER A 86 3.34 12.67 8.92
N HIS A 87 4.00 13.67 8.31
CA HIS A 87 3.62 14.29 7.05
C HIS A 87 4.40 13.80 5.82
N ALA A 88 5.48 13.02 6.00
CA ALA A 88 6.35 12.55 4.93
C ALA A 88 7.07 11.27 5.37
N TYR A 89 6.59 10.11 4.90
CA TYR A 89 7.08 8.81 5.32
C TYR A 89 7.10 7.82 4.15
N ARG A 90 8.10 6.93 4.16
CA ARG A 90 8.14 5.80 3.23
C ARG A 90 7.20 4.71 3.71
N LEU A 91 6.79 3.84 2.79
CA LEU A 91 5.96 2.68 3.09
C LEU A 91 6.68 1.41 2.65
N ARG A 92 6.84 0.45 3.56
CA ARG A 92 7.41 -0.87 3.28
C ARG A 92 6.31 -1.94 3.33
N LEU A 93 6.49 -2.99 2.53
CA LEU A 93 5.62 -4.16 2.45
C LEU A 93 6.49 -5.42 2.38
N ILE A 94 6.13 -6.42 3.19
CA ILE A 94 6.69 -7.78 3.11
C ILE A 94 5.53 -8.76 2.97
N LEU A 95 5.58 -9.62 1.94
CA LEU A 95 4.66 -10.75 1.81
C LEU A 95 5.14 -11.93 2.66
N LEU A 96 4.28 -12.49 3.49
CA LEU A 96 4.64 -13.51 4.49
C LEU A 96 4.43 -14.93 3.97
N ASN A 97 3.60 -15.11 2.95
CA ASN A 97 3.19 -16.41 2.41
C ASN A 97 3.48 -16.54 0.91
N GLY A 98 3.35 -17.76 0.39
CA GLY A 98 3.56 -18.04 -1.04
C GLY A 98 4.94 -17.60 -1.53
N ARG A 99 4.98 -16.90 -2.68
CA ARG A 99 6.20 -16.26 -3.16
C ARG A 99 6.38 -14.94 -2.41
N ARG A 100 7.31 -14.95 -1.46
CA ARG A 100 7.65 -13.76 -0.68
C ARG A 100 8.34 -12.70 -1.53
N ALA A 101 8.07 -11.44 -1.21
CA ALA A 101 8.70 -10.27 -1.80
C ALA A 101 8.76 -9.16 -0.76
N GLU A 102 9.74 -8.28 -0.94
CA GLU A 102 9.85 -7.02 -0.21
C GLU A 102 9.69 -5.87 -1.20
N ALA A 103 8.99 -4.84 -0.77
CA ALA A 103 8.59 -3.69 -1.57
C ALA A 103 8.71 -2.42 -0.73
N GLU A 104 9.15 -1.34 -1.36
CA GLU A 104 9.24 -0.02 -0.73
C GLU A 104 8.76 1.09 -1.68
N TRP A 105 7.99 2.02 -1.13
CA TRP A 105 7.60 3.27 -1.78
C TRP A 105 8.20 4.45 -1.05
N SER A 106 8.71 5.42 -1.82
CA SER A 106 9.26 6.66 -1.29
C SER A 106 8.15 7.57 -0.74
N GLU A 107 8.55 8.52 0.11
CA GLU A 107 7.67 9.51 0.75
C GLU A 107 6.78 10.26 -0.26
N ALA A 108 7.32 10.57 -1.44
CA ALA A 108 6.60 11.27 -2.51
C ALA A 108 5.49 10.41 -3.16
N SER A 109 5.66 9.08 -3.18
CA SER A 109 4.73 8.14 -3.81
C SER A 109 3.55 7.77 -2.91
N VAL A 110 3.78 7.73 -1.59
CA VAL A 110 2.82 7.20 -0.62
C VAL A 110 1.44 7.90 -0.66
N PRO A 111 1.33 9.24 -0.74
CA PRO A 111 0.02 9.90 -0.74
C PRO A 111 -0.88 9.44 -1.90
N GLY A 112 -0.31 9.34 -3.12
CA GLY A 112 -1.06 8.88 -4.29
C GLY A 112 -1.44 7.41 -4.21
N LEU A 113 -0.53 6.57 -3.69
CA LEU A 113 -0.78 5.14 -3.48
C LEU A 113 -1.92 4.90 -2.46
N VAL A 114 -1.90 5.59 -1.32
CA VAL A 114 -2.95 5.49 -0.28
C VAL A 114 -4.30 5.96 -0.83
N GLN A 115 -4.32 7.08 -1.55
CA GLN A 115 -5.55 7.57 -2.19
C GLN A 115 -6.11 6.54 -3.18
N ALA A 116 -5.25 5.92 -4.00
CA ALA A 116 -5.66 4.89 -4.95
C ALA A 116 -6.21 3.64 -4.24
N ALA A 117 -5.59 3.22 -3.13
CA ALA A 117 -6.04 2.11 -2.30
C ALA A 117 -7.43 2.36 -1.70
N GLN A 118 -7.72 3.59 -1.26
CA GLN A 118 -9.05 3.98 -0.77
C GLN A 118 -10.14 3.80 -1.83
N MET A 119 -9.80 4.00 -3.11
CA MET A 119 -10.74 4.02 -4.22
C MET A 119 -10.77 2.72 -5.03
N LEU A 120 -10.02 1.67 -4.65
CA LEU A 120 -9.85 0.49 -5.52
C LEU A 120 -11.08 -0.42 -5.56
N LYS A 121 -11.86 -0.51 -4.46
CA LYS A 121 -13.04 -1.39 -4.36
C LYS A 121 -14.36 -0.66 -4.05
N VAL A 122 -14.37 0.67 -4.13
CA VAL A 122 -15.62 1.45 -4.02
C VAL A 122 -16.30 1.44 -5.40
N PHE A 123 -17.12 0.43 -5.65
CA PHE A 123 -17.97 0.29 -6.84
C PHE A 123 -19.38 -0.14 -6.46
#